data_AF-A0A1Z4M3C6-F1
#
_entry.id   AF-A0A1Z4M3C6-F1
#
_cell.length_a   1.000
_cell.length_b   1.000
_cell.length_c   1.000
_cell.angle_alpha   90.00
_cell.angle_beta   90.00
_cell.angle_gamma   90.00
#
_symmetry.space_group_name_H-M   'P 1'
#
loop_
_entity.id
_entity.type
_entity.pdbx_description
1 polymer ?
#
loop_
_entity_poly.entity_id
_entity_poly.type
_entity_poly.pdbx_seq_one_letter_code
_entity_poly.pdbx_strand_id
1 'polypeptide(L)'
;MYDRSDIQNIQIEDNVSKRVNLTIPDVVYEELEAWAEYQGRPTANLAAYLVESAIREAKEKGEYRTLRKKHDENHNKNPSS
;
A
#
# COMPACT_ATOMS: atom_id res chain seq x y z
N MET A 1 15.44 12.82 31.60
CA MET A 1 16.06 13.53 30.46
C MET A 1 15.97 12.56 29.31
N TYR A 2 15.08 12.79 28.33
CA TYR A 2 14.92 11.84 27.22
C TYR A 2 16.23 11.75 26.46
N ASP A 3 16.68 10.52 26.20
CA ASP A 3 17.88 10.25 25.45
C ASP A 3 17.66 10.69 23.99
N ARG A 4 18.59 11.48 23.45
CA ARG A 4 18.53 11.94 22.06
C ARG A 4 18.65 10.79 21.06
N SER A 5 19.10 9.61 21.52
CA SER A 5 19.16 8.37 20.76
C SER A 5 17.79 7.85 20.33
N ASP A 6 16.74 8.08 21.11
CA ASP A 6 15.39 7.53 20.86
C ASP A 6 14.71 8.18 19.64
N ILE A 7 15.11 9.41 19.29
CA ILE A 7 14.52 10.17 18.18
C ILE A 7 15.03 9.67 16.82
N GLN A 8 16.18 8.99 16.77
CA GLN A 8 16.77 8.50 15.52
C GLN A 8 16.22 7.15 15.05
N ASN A 9 15.38 6.49 15.84
CA ASN A 9 14.83 5.17 15.51
C ASN A 9 13.33 5.18 15.20
N ILE A 10 12.79 6.36 14.84
CA ILE A 10 11.58 6.40 14.03
C ILE A 10 12.01 5.83 12.68
N GLN A 11 11.78 4.54 12.48
CA GLN A 11 11.73 3.92 11.17
C GLN A 11 10.69 4.72 10.38
N ILE A 12 11.15 5.75 9.67
CA ILE A 12 10.44 6.29 8.52
C ILE A 12 10.44 5.10 7.58
N GLU A 13 9.42 4.23 7.67
CA GLU A 13 9.12 3.33 6.56
C GLU A 13 8.96 4.28 5.39
N ASP A 14 9.96 4.31 4.51
CA ASP A 14 9.92 5.05 3.26
C ASP A 14 8.61 4.66 2.58
N ASN A 15 7.58 5.51 2.71
CA ASN A 15 6.28 5.34 2.08
C ASN A 15 6.43 5.67 0.59
N VAL A 16 7.32 4.94 -0.07
CA VAL A 16 7.62 5.10 -1.48
C VAL A 16 6.56 4.37 -2.28
N SER A 17 5.85 5.13 -3.11
CA SER A 17 4.93 4.57 -4.09
C SER A 17 5.69 3.60 -5.00
N LYS A 18 5.21 2.37 -5.12
CA LYS A 18 5.69 1.42 -6.12
C LYS A 18 4.88 1.59 -7.40
N ARG A 19 5.56 1.59 -8.56
CA ARG A 19 4.89 1.62 -9.87
C ARG A 19 4.62 0.19 -10.32
N VAL A 20 3.40 -0.06 -10.76
CA VAL A 20 2.97 -1.30 -11.41
C VAL A 20 2.36 -0.96 -12.77
N ASN A 21 2.48 -1.89 -13.72
CA ASN A 21 1.75 -1.81 -14.98
C ASN A 21 0.53 -2.72 -14.87
N LEU A 22 -0.65 -2.22 -15.23
CA LEU A 22 -1.91 -2.94 -15.21
C LEU A 22 -2.43 -3.05 -16.63
N THR A 23 -3.01 -4.19 -16.97
CA THR A 23 -3.76 -4.38 -18.22
C THR A 23 -5.22 -4.62 -17.84
N ILE A 24 -6.11 -3.78 -18.34
CA ILE A 24 -7.55 -3.84 -18.10
C ILE A 24 -8.29 -3.81 -19.43
N PRO A 25 -9.53 -4.31 -19.51
CA PRO A 25 -10.33 -4.21 -20.73
C PRO A 25 -10.61 -2.75 -21.11
N ASP A 26 -10.69 -2.46 -22.41
CA ASP A 26 -10.91 -1.09 -22.93
C ASP A 26 -12.16 -0.44 -22.34
N VAL A 27 -13.27 -1.18 -22.27
CA VAL A 27 -14.54 -0.71 -21.68
C VAL A 27 -14.36 -0.26 -20.23
N VAL A 28 -13.49 -0.93 -19.46
CA VAL A 28 -13.22 -0.56 -18.07
C VAL A 28 -12.34 0.70 -18.02
N TYR A 29 -11.41 0.84 -18.96
CA TYR A 29 -10.57 2.04 -19.06
C TYR A 29 -11.39 3.28 -19.41
N GLU A 30 -12.34 3.18 -20.35
CA GLU A 30 -13.22 4.30 -20.74
C GLU A 30 -14.04 4.82 -19.54
N GLU A 31 -14.67 3.91 -18.79
CA GLU A 31 -15.43 4.27 -17.57
C GLU A 31 -14.53 4.89 -16.50
N LEU A 32 -13.31 4.36 -16.34
CA LEU A 32 -12.32 4.88 -15.40
C LEU A 32 -11.86 6.29 -15.80
N GLU A 33 -11.62 6.54 -17.09
CA GLU A 33 -11.21 7.83 -17.62
C GLU A 33 -12.31 8.89 -17.44
N ALA A 34 -13.54 8.57 -17.84
CA ALA A 34 -14.69 9.45 -17.66
C ALA A 34 -14.90 9.82 -16.18
N TRP A 35 -14.73 8.85 -15.27
CA TRP A 35 -14.85 9.12 -13.84
C TRP A 35 -13.70 9.96 -13.28
N ALA A 36 -12.49 9.78 -13.79
CA ALA A 36 -11.33 10.58 -13.40
C ALA A 36 -11.48 12.04 -13.85
N GLU A 37 -11.96 12.23 -15.09
CA GLU A 37 -12.27 13.54 -15.66
C GLU A 37 -13.33 14.26 -14.84
N TYR A 38 -14.43 13.58 -14.48
CA TYR A 38 -15.47 14.13 -13.61
C TYR A 38 -14.92 14.61 -12.26
N GLN A 39 -13.91 13.94 -11.71
CA GLN A 39 -13.26 14.33 -10.46
C GLN A 39 -12.12 15.35 -10.63
N GLY A 40 -11.78 15.73 -11.87
CA GLY A 40 -10.69 16.65 -12.17
C GLY A 40 -9.31 16.10 -11.79
N ARG A 41 -9.09 14.78 -11.94
CA ARG A 41 -7.80 14.13 -11.58
C ARG A 41 -7.28 13.20 -12.67
N PRO A 42 -5.96 12.92 -12.72
CA PRO A 42 -5.41 11.96 -13.68
C PRO A 42 -5.99 10.55 -13.49
N THR A 43 -6.26 9.86 -14.60
CA THR A 43 -6.77 8.47 -14.62
C THR A 43 -5.93 7.51 -13.79
N ALA A 44 -4.59 7.63 -13.87
CA ALA A 44 -3.67 6.81 -13.08
C ALA A 44 -3.81 7.03 -11.56
N ASN A 45 -4.11 8.26 -11.12
CA ASN A 45 -4.34 8.55 -9.71
C ASN A 45 -5.67 7.95 -9.23
N LEU A 46 -6.71 7.97 -10.08
CA LEU A 46 -7.96 7.27 -9.79
C LEU A 46 -7.74 5.76 -9.67
N ALA A 47 -7.03 5.16 -10.62
CA ALA A 47 -6.69 3.74 -10.58
C ALA A 47 -5.96 3.36 -9.29
N ALA A 48 -4.94 4.12 -8.90
CA ALA A 48 -4.17 3.86 -7.68
C ALA A 48 -5.06 3.89 -6.42
N TYR A 49 -5.92 4.91 -6.31
CA TYR A 49 -6.86 5.03 -5.19
C TYR A 49 -7.87 3.87 -5.14
N LEU A 50 -8.38 3.42 -6.29
CA LEU A 50 -9.34 2.32 -6.34
C LEU A 50 -8.69 0.99 -5.93
N VAL A 51 -7.46 0.74 -6.37
CA VAL A 51 -6.69 -0.45 -5.96
C VAL A 51 -6.44 -0.44 -4.45
N GLU A 52 -6.03 0.69 -3.89
CA GLU A 52 -5.83 0.83 -2.44
C GLU A 52 -7.13 0.59 -1.67
N SER A 53 -8.23 1.19 -2.13
CA SER A 53 -9.54 1.07 -1.50
C SER A 53 -10.06 -0.36 -1.53
N ALA A 54 -9.91 -1.07 -2.65
CA ALA A 54 -10.29 -2.47 -2.77
C ALA A 54 -9.49 -3.39 -1.83
N ILE A 55 -8.19 -3.14 -1.66
CA ILE A 55 -7.35 -3.88 -0.69
C ILE A 55 -7.80 -3.59 0.75
N ARG A 56 -8.09 -2.32 1.08
CA ARG A 56 -8.59 -1.92 2.40
C ARG A 56 -9.91 -2.63 2.72
N GLU A 57 -10.86 -2.59 1.79
CA GLU A 57 -12.16 -3.25 1.92
C GLU A 57 -12.01 -4.78 2.10
N ALA A 58 -11.14 -5.42 1.31
CA ALA A 58 -10.87 -6.86 1.45
C ALA A 58 -10.28 -7.22 2.83
N LYS A 59 -9.44 -6.33 3.41
CA LYS A 59 -8.91 -6.51 4.77
C LYS A 59 -10.01 -6.37 5.82
N GLU A 60 -10.86 -5.35 5.69
CA GLU A 60 -11.98 -5.09 6.60
C GLU A 60 -12.99 -6.24 6.61
N LYS A 61 -13.25 -6.87 5.46
CA LYS A 61 -14.12 -8.05 5.33
C LYS A 61 -13.47 -9.38 5.75
N GLY A 62 -12.17 -9.39 6.04
CA GLY A 62 -11.43 -10.63 6.33
C GLY A 62 -11.22 -11.54 5.11
N GLU A 63 -11.42 -11.01 3.89
CA GLU A 63 -11.24 -11.70 2.61
C GLU A 63 -9.79 -11.65 2.11
N TYR A 64 -8.98 -10.73 2.67
CA TYR A 64 -7.59 -10.56 2.32
C TYR A 64 -6.73 -11.75 2.79
N ARG A 65 -6.61 -12.77 1.96
CA ARG A 65 -5.74 -13.94 2.17
C ARG A 65 -4.53 -13.87 1.24
N THR A 66 -3.34 -13.71 1.80
CA THR A 66 -2.08 -13.71 1.04
C THR A 66 -1.26 -14.97 1.33
N LEU A 67 -0.46 -15.42 0.36
CA LEU A 67 0.44 -16.56 0.53
C LEU A 67 1.72 -16.24 1.36
N ARG A 68 1.71 -15.21 2.21
CA ARG A 68 2.90 -14.86 3.01
C ARG A 68 2.58 -14.63 4.49
N LYS A 69 2.90 -15.66 5.29
CA LYS A 69 3.51 -15.47 6.61
C LYS A 69 5.00 -15.16 6.44
N LYS A 70 5.53 -14.34 7.35
CA LYS A 70 6.95 -13.99 7.62
C LYS A 70 7.59 -12.88 6.76
N HIS A 71 7.35 -11.63 7.16
CA HIS A 71 8.45 -10.65 7.21
C HIS A 71 8.80 -10.23 8.65
N ASP A 72 8.13 -10.81 9.67
CA ASP A 72 8.32 -10.43 11.09
C ASP A 72 9.27 -11.34 11.88
N GLU A 73 9.95 -12.33 11.26
CA GLU A 73 10.73 -13.33 12.00
C GLU A 73 12.26 -13.21 11.91
N ASN A 74 12.82 -12.07 11.48
CA ASN A 74 14.29 -11.91 11.38
C ASN A 74 14.89 -10.76 12.20
N HIS A 75 14.24 -10.33 13.29
CA HIS A 75 14.83 -9.41 14.29
C HIS A 75 14.74 -9.95 15.73
N ASN A 76 14.94 -11.26 15.94
CA ASN A 76 15.33 -11.76 17.26
C ASN A 76 16.24 -13.00 17.17
N LYS A 77 17.53 -12.75 16.94
CA LYS A 77 18.66 -13.59 17.35
C LYS A 77 19.65 -12.58 17.97
N ASN A 78 19.87 -12.49 19.28
CA ASN A 78 20.02 -13.54 20.27
C ASN A 78 19.55 -13.12 21.67
N PRO A 79 19.21 -14.09 22.53
CA PRO A 79 19.08 -13.94 23.97
C PRO A 79 20.46 -13.73 24.63
N SER A 80 20.42 -13.13 25.81
CA SER A 80 21.52 -12.76 26.71
C SER A 80 22.73 -13.70 26.73
N SER A 81 23.92 -13.10 26.80
CA SER A 81 24.94 -13.47 27.79
C SER A 81 25.71 -12.23 28.23
#